data_AF-S6TV80-F1
#
_entry.id   AF-S6TV80-F1
#
_cell.length_a   1.000
_cell.length_b   1.000
_cell.length_c   1.000
_cell.angle_alpha   90.00
_cell.angle_beta   90.00
_cell.angle_gamma   90.00
#
_symmetry.space_group_name_H-M   'P 1'
#
loop_
_entity.id
_entity.type
_entity.pdbx_description
1 polymer ?
#
loop_
_entity_poly.entity_id
_entity_poly.type
_entity_poly.pdbx_seq_one_letter_code
_entity_poly.pdbx_strand_id
1 'polypeptide(L)'
;MLPELTQFEDTVHLINDSGIQFLDFAVKLDLRNEPAGRFAKMGNTLIARLLQNQETKQYFHFGPVGTANQSGERLAQAQAQERLVSEVDDEDLTLGMQSSFKLLDGLWLPAPVFRFLPPERYDEGPTNWARVRLIELEQPDVDGNTHRLTLAFDTRAMASA
;
A
#
# COMPACT_ATOMS: atom_id res chain seq x y z
N MET A 1 -15.79 23.37 -9.27
CA MET A 1 -16.10 23.43 -7.83
C MET A 1 -15.88 22.04 -7.28
N LEU A 2 -14.85 21.85 -6.45
CA LEU A 2 -14.65 20.57 -5.75
C LEU A 2 -15.70 20.44 -4.63
N PRO A 3 -16.12 19.22 -4.25
CA PRO A 3 -17.01 19.02 -3.12
C PRO A 3 -16.37 19.55 -1.83
N GLU A 4 -17.21 20.11 -0.95
CA GLU A 4 -16.80 20.49 0.40
C GLU A 4 -16.21 19.31 1.15
N LEU A 5 -15.13 19.54 1.90
CA LEU A 5 -14.46 18.49 2.66
C LEU A 5 -15.26 18.15 3.91
N THR A 6 -15.46 16.85 4.11
CA THR A 6 -15.98 16.36 5.39
C THR A 6 -14.84 16.31 6.40
N GLN A 7 -15.03 16.94 7.55
CA GLN A 7 -14.10 16.84 8.68
C GLN A 7 -14.42 15.54 9.43
N PHE A 8 -13.62 14.51 9.21
CA PHE A 8 -13.77 13.23 9.90
C PHE A 8 -13.07 13.29 11.27
N GLU A 9 -13.66 12.61 12.26
CA GLU A 9 -13.01 12.32 13.54
C GLU A 9 -11.97 11.19 13.39
N ASP A 10 -11.28 10.85 14.48
CA ASP A 10 -10.29 9.76 14.51
C ASP A 10 -10.88 8.39 14.14
N THR A 11 -12.18 8.20 14.40
CA THR A 11 -12.92 6.98 14.04
C THR A 11 -14.11 7.33 13.16
N VAL A 12 -14.21 6.64 12.02
CA VAL A 12 -15.34 6.77 11.12
C VAL A 12 -16.14 5.47 11.10
N HIS A 13 -17.42 5.57 11.41
CA HIS A 13 -18.32 4.43 11.33
C HIS A 13 -18.74 4.17 9.87
N LEU A 14 -18.64 2.91 9.49
CA LEU A 14 -19.14 2.43 8.21
C LEU A 14 -20.57 1.95 8.39
N ILE A 15 -21.46 2.43 7.53
CA ILE A 15 -22.87 2.06 7.56
C ILE A 15 -23.00 0.70 6.87
N ASN A 16 -23.33 -0.33 7.64
CA ASN A 16 -23.50 -1.68 7.13
C ASN A 16 -24.56 -1.73 6.02
N ASP A 17 -24.30 -2.52 4.97
CA ASP A 17 -25.21 -2.75 3.84
C ASP A 17 -25.69 -1.47 3.10
N SER A 18 -24.91 -0.37 3.19
CA SER A 18 -25.19 0.88 2.47
C SER A 18 -24.74 0.87 1.00
N GLY A 19 -24.06 -0.19 0.56
CA GLY A 19 -23.48 -0.30 -0.78
C GLY A 19 -22.03 0.16 -0.79
N ILE A 20 -21.79 1.40 -1.21
CA ILE A 20 -20.44 1.99 -1.23
C ILE A 20 -20.44 3.27 -0.41
N GLN A 21 -19.58 3.33 0.61
CA GLN A 21 -19.35 4.54 1.40
C GLN A 21 -18.02 5.17 0.99
N PHE A 22 -18.07 6.46 0.62
CA PHE A 22 -16.89 7.24 0.25
C PHE A 22 -16.41 8.05 1.44
N LEU A 23 -15.09 8.05 1.67
CA LEU A 23 -14.42 9.01 2.54
C LEU A 23 -13.48 9.85 1.67
N ASP A 24 -13.51 11.17 1.82
CA ASP A 24 -12.73 12.07 0.96
C ASP A 24 -11.92 13.04 1.81
N PHE A 25 -10.62 13.07 1.58
CA PHE A 25 -9.65 13.84 2.35
C PHE A 25 -8.88 14.75 1.41
N ALA A 26 -8.55 15.94 1.89
CA ALA A 26 -7.53 16.77 1.25
C ALA A 26 -6.20 16.53 1.96
N VAL A 27 -5.14 16.39 1.16
CA VAL A 27 -3.81 16.11 1.67
C VAL A 27 -2.79 17.00 0.95
N LYS A 28 -1.78 17.41 1.71
CA LYS A 28 -0.60 18.09 1.17
C LYS A 28 0.54 17.08 1.08
N LEU A 29 0.97 16.79 -0.15
CA LEU A 29 2.05 15.85 -0.43
C LEU A 29 3.21 16.55 -1.12
N ASP A 30 4.43 16.23 -0.69
CA ASP A 30 5.68 16.66 -1.33
C ASP A 30 6.40 15.46 -1.95
N LEU A 31 5.81 14.94 -3.02
CA LEU A 31 6.22 13.69 -3.68
C LEU A 31 7.63 13.70 -4.27
N ARG A 32 8.26 14.87 -4.38
CA ARG A 32 9.65 15.02 -4.87
C ARG A 32 10.67 14.71 -3.79
N ASN A 33 10.31 14.96 -2.53
CA ASN A 33 11.16 14.73 -1.39
C ASN A 33 10.87 13.38 -0.70
N GLU A 34 9.89 12.63 -1.19
CA GLU A 34 9.61 11.27 -0.75
C GLU A 34 10.68 10.28 -1.26
N PRO A 35 11.09 9.29 -0.44
CA PRO A 35 12.04 8.27 -0.85
C PRO A 35 11.59 7.51 -2.10
N ALA A 36 12.49 7.38 -3.08
CA ALA A 36 12.23 6.58 -4.26
C ALA A 36 12.08 5.10 -3.94
N GLY A 37 11.25 4.40 -4.71
CA GLY A 37 11.23 2.94 -4.74
C GLY A 37 12.49 2.43 -5.43
N ARG A 38 13.20 1.52 -4.78
CA ARG A 38 14.42 0.88 -5.29
C ARG A 38 14.14 -0.59 -5.59
N PHE A 39 14.72 -1.10 -6.67
CA PHE A 39 14.45 -2.44 -7.17
C PHE A 39 15.72 -3.10 -7.69
N ALA A 40 15.83 -4.41 -7.49
CA ALA A 40 16.89 -5.24 -8.05
C ALA A 40 16.30 -6.39 -8.87
N LYS A 41 17.03 -6.83 -9.89
CA LYS A 41 16.67 -7.99 -10.70
C LYS A 41 17.02 -9.26 -9.93
N MET A 42 16.05 -10.17 -9.87
CA MET A 42 16.24 -11.51 -9.35
C MET A 42 16.28 -12.48 -10.54
N GLY A 43 17.48 -12.93 -10.89
CA GLY A 43 17.70 -13.72 -12.12
C GLY A 43 17.37 -12.91 -13.38
N ASN A 44 16.90 -13.59 -14.44
CA ASN A 44 16.76 -12.95 -15.75
C ASN A 44 15.46 -12.14 -15.94
N THR A 45 14.42 -12.37 -15.13
CA THR A 45 13.07 -11.84 -15.42
C THR A 45 12.33 -11.24 -14.23
N LEU A 46 12.71 -11.55 -12.99
CA LEU A 46 12.01 -11.05 -11.82
C LEU A 46 12.62 -9.73 -11.37
N ILE A 47 11.79 -8.83 -10.85
CA ILE A 47 12.21 -7.59 -10.22
C ILE A 47 11.66 -7.62 -8.79
N ALA A 48 12.52 -7.44 -7.81
CA ALA A 48 12.16 -7.39 -6.41
C ALA A 48 12.31 -5.97 -5.86
N ARG A 49 11.34 -5.53 -5.06
CA ARG A 49 11.44 -4.26 -4.33
C ARG A 49 12.47 -4.40 -3.22
N LEU A 50 13.42 -3.48 -3.20
CA LEU A 50 14.42 -3.37 -2.14
C LEU A 50 13.81 -2.69 -0.91
N LEU A 51 14.18 -3.22 0.25
CA LEU A 51 13.92 -2.67 1.57
C LEU A 51 15.27 -2.30 2.18
N GLN A 52 15.26 -1.32 3.08
CA GLN A 52 16.47 -0.87 3.74
C GLN A 52 16.46 -1.31 5.20
N ASN A 53 17.56 -1.92 5.64
CA ASN A 53 17.80 -2.15 7.06
C ASN A 53 18.06 -0.79 7.73
N GLN A 54 17.30 -0.43 8.76
CA GLN A 54 17.42 0.88 9.40
C GLN A 54 18.73 1.06 10.18
N GLU A 55 19.31 -0.03 10.69
CA GLU A 55 20.55 -0.02 11.46
C GLU A 55 21.78 -0.02 10.55
N THR A 56 21.88 -1.01 9.65
CA THR A 56 23.07 -1.17 8.79
C THR A 56 23.03 -0.32 7.53
N LYS A 57 21.87 0.26 7.19
CA LYS A 57 21.59 1.00 5.94
C LYS A 57 21.72 0.19 4.66
N GLN A 58 22.00 -1.11 4.75
CA GLN A 58 22.09 -2.01 3.61
C GLN A 58 20.71 -2.29 3.01
N TYR A 59 20.68 -2.48 1.70
CA TYR A 59 19.48 -2.90 0.99
C TYR A 59 19.37 -4.42 0.94
N PHE A 60 18.14 -4.90 0.96
CA PHE A 60 17.83 -6.31 0.81
C PHE A 60 16.47 -6.49 0.15
N HIS A 61 16.21 -7.67 -0.39
CA HIS A 61 14.85 -8.06 -0.77
C HIS A 61 14.45 -9.38 -0.10
N PHE A 62 13.14 -9.62 -0.03
CA PHE A 62 12.61 -10.94 0.30
C PHE A 62 12.55 -11.78 -0.98
N GLY A 63 13.18 -12.96 -0.94
CA GLY A 63 13.00 -13.99 -1.94
C GLY A 63 11.61 -14.62 -1.87
N PRO A 64 11.20 -15.36 -2.91
CA PRO A 64 9.96 -16.13 -2.86
C PRO A 64 10.00 -17.11 -1.69
N VAL A 65 8.86 -17.28 -1.01
CA VAL A 65 8.68 -18.34 -0.01
C VAL A 65 8.70 -19.66 -0.77
N GLY A 66 9.85 -20.33 -0.78
CA GLY A 66 10.02 -21.59 -1.48
C GLY A 66 9.42 -22.75 -0.68
N THR A 67 8.54 -23.52 -1.31
CA THR A 67 8.29 -24.93 -0.92
C THR A 67 9.30 -25.88 -1.56
N ALA A 68 10.26 -25.39 -2.34
CA ALA A 68 11.34 -26.21 -2.88
C ALA A 68 12.62 -25.37 -3.05
N ASN A 69 13.72 -25.92 -2.57
CA ASN A 69 15.07 -25.49 -2.93
C ASN A 69 15.37 -25.83 -4.41
N GLN A 70 16.48 -25.32 -4.96
CA GLN A 70 16.91 -25.54 -6.35
C GLN A 70 17.12 -27.03 -6.71
N SER A 71 17.16 -27.93 -5.71
CA SER A 71 17.24 -29.39 -5.86
C SER A 71 15.88 -30.09 -5.94
N GLY A 72 14.76 -29.35 -5.88
CA GLY A 72 13.41 -29.92 -6.00
C GLY A 72 12.94 -30.70 -4.76
N GLU A 73 13.65 -30.59 -3.63
CA GLU A 73 13.22 -31.22 -2.39
C GLU A 73 12.17 -30.35 -1.70
N ARG A 74 11.00 -30.95 -1.44
CA ARG A 74 9.92 -30.30 -0.69
C ARG A 74 10.37 -30.09 0.74
N LEU A 75 10.61 -28.84 1.14
CA LEU A 75 10.82 -28.50 2.54
C LEU A 75 9.54 -28.85 3.30
N ALA A 76 9.69 -29.61 4.39
CA ALA A 76 8.59 -29.95 5.27
C ALA A 76 7.89 -28.66 5.72
N GLN A 77 6.55 -28.67 5.72
CA GLN A 77 5.69 -27.50 5.96
C GLN A 77 5.99 -26.71 7.26
N ALA A 78 6.73 -27.29 8.20
CA ALA A 78 7.14 -26.64 9.45
C ALA A 78 8.34 -25.67 9.33
N GLN A 79 9.08 -25.66 8.20
CA GLN A 79 10.23 -24.75 7.96
C GLN A 79 9.93 -23.70 6.87
N ALA A 80 8.73 -23.69 6.29
CA ALA A 80 8.35 -22.92 5.11
C ALA A 80 8.03 -21.44 5.38
N GLN A 81 8.51 -20.84 6.48
CA GLN A 81 8.09 -19.50 6.90
C GLN A 81 9.22 -18.51 7.13
N GLU A 82 10.47 -18.89 6.86
CA GLU A 82 11.56 -17.92 6.74
C GLU A 82 11.63 -17.46 5.28
N ARG A 83 11.22 -16.19 5.04
CA ARG A 83 11.52 -15.56 3.75
C ARG A 83 13.04 -15.47 3.63
N LEU A 84 13.59 -16.02 2.55
CA LEU A 84 15.00 -15.81 2.24
C LEU A 84 15.24 -14.30 2.13
N VAL A 85 16.18 -13.78 2.93
CA VAL A 85 16.64 -12.39 2.84
C VAL A 85 17.94 -12.41 2.06
N SER A 86 18.00 -11.59 1.01
CA SER A 86 19.22 -11.43 0.21
C SER A 86 19.64 -9.98 0.27
N GLU A 87 20.83 -9.73 0.80
CA GLU A 87 21.47 -8.41 0.77
C GLU A 87 21.85 -8.06 -0.67
N VAL A 88 21.74 -6.79 -1.00
CA VAL A 88 21.97 -6.24 -2.33
C VAL A 88 22.90 -5.04 -2.20
N ASP A 89 24.04 -5.11 -2.88
CA ASP A 89 25.03 -4.04 -2.88
C ASP A 89 24.57 -2.86 -3.75
N ASP A 90 24.01 -3.16 -4.93
CA ASP A 90 23.60 -2.15 -5.92
C ASP A 90 22.15 -2.39 -6.42
N GLU A 91 21.43 -1.29 -6.62
CA GLU A 91 20.10 -1.30 -7.23
C GLU A 91 20.16 -1.28 -8.76
N ASP A 92 19.27 -2.02 -9.42
CA ASP A 92 19.15 -2.04 -10.88
C ASP A 92 18.21 -0.93 -11.40
N LEU A 93 17.22 -0.53 -10.60
CA LEU A 93 16.19 0.42 -10.99
C LEU A 93 15.72 1.24 -9.78
N THR A 94 15.61 2.54 -10.00
CA THR A 94 15.08 3.49 -9.01
C THR A 94 13.96 4.31 -9.62
N LEU A 95 12.83 4.37 -8.94
CA LEU A 95 11.62 5.07 -9.38
C LEU A 95 11.15 6.05 -8.30
N GLY A 96 11.23 7.35 -8.60
CA GLY A 96 10.77 8.41 -7.71
C GLY A 96 9.25 8.36 -7.50
N MET A 97 8.81 8.78 -6.30
CA MET A 97 7.39 8.76 -5.94
C MET A 97 6.52 9.64 -6.85
N GLN A 98 7.03 10.81 -7.27
CA GLN A 98 6.32 11.65 -8.25
C GLN A 98 6.05 10.93 -9.58
N SER A 99 6.98 10.11 -10.07
CA SER A 99 6.80 9.37 -11.32
C SER A 99 5.74 8.28 -11.18
N SER A 100 5.79 7.52 -10.08
CA SER A 100 4.78 6.51 -9.76
C SER A 100 3.39 7.14 -9.62
N PHE A 101 3.32 8.28 -8.93
CA PHE A 101 2.09 9.00 -8.74
C PHE A 101 1.51 9.49 -10.07
N LYS A 102 2.31 10.14 -10.93
CA LYS A 102 1.87 10.60 -12.25
C LYS A 102 1.28 9.47 -13.12
N LEU A 103 1.79 8.25 -12.99
CA LEU A 103 1.25 7.09 -13.71
C LEU A 103 -0.10 6.63 -13.16
N LEU A 104 -0.32 6.78 -11.85
CA LEU A 104 -1.48 6.26 -11.13
C LEU A 104 -2.51 7.34 -10.77
N ASP A 105 -2.26 8.58 -11.15
CA ASP A 105 -3.10 9.75 -10.86
C ASP A 105 -4.54 9.51 -11.35
N GLY A 106 -5.49 9.60 -10.42
CA GLY A 106 -6.91 9.35 -10.68
C GLY A 106 -7.32 7.88 -10.85
N LEU A 107 -6.41 6.91 -10.78
CA LEU A 107 -6.76 5.49 -10.83
C LEU A 107 -7.26 4.98 -9.47
N TRP A 108 -8.23 4.06 -9.50
CA TRP A 108 -8.72 3.35 -8.33
C TRP A 108 -7.89 2.10 -8.06
N LEU A 109 -7.09 2.14 -6.99
CA LEU A 109 -6.20 1.05 -6.57
C LEU A 109 -6.82 0.24 -5.43
N PRO A 110 -6.50 -1.06 -5.29
CA PRO A 110 -6.85 -1.82 -4.10
C PRO A 110 -6.19 -1.20 -2.85
N ALA A 111 -6.95 -1.04 -1.78
CA ALA A 111 -6.45 -0.56 -0.50
C ALA A 111 -6.58 -1.67 0.55
N PRO A 112 -5.46 -2.20 1.08
CA PRO A 112 -5.52 -3.14 2.19
C PRO A 112 -5.93 -2.39 3.46
N VAL A 113 -7.13 -2.64 3.96
CA VAL A 113 -7.65 -2.01 5.18
C VAL A 113 -7.93 -3.08 6.23
N PHE A 114 -7.41 -2.87 7.43
CA PHE A 114 -7.68 -3.70 8.58
C PHE A 114 -8.83 -3.10 9.37
N ARG A 115 -9.88 -3.89 9.59
CA ARG A 115 -11.02 -3.45 10.38
C ARG A 115 -10.62 -3.41 11.85
N PHE A 116 -10.77 -2.24 12.48
CA PHE A 116 -10.58 -2.10 13.91
C PHE A 116 -11.80 -2.66 14.67
N LEU A 117 -11.51 -3.44 15.71
CA LEU A 117 -12.40 -4.07 16.64
C LEU A 117 -12.02 -3.58 18.05
N PRO A 118 -12.86 -2.79 18.72
CA PRO A 118 -12.61 -2.39 20.09
C PRO A 118 -12.40 -3.62 21.01
N PRO A 119 -11.53 -3.54 22.04
CA PRO A 119 -10.81 -2.35 22.48
C PRO A 119 -9.54 -2.01 21.69
N GLU A 120 -8.78 -2.99 21.17
CA GLU A 120 -7.50 -2.75 20.47
C GLU A 120 -7.15 -3.87 19.47
N ARG A 121 -8.16 -4.52 18.86
CA ARG A 121 -7.93 -5.64 17.94
C ARG A 121 -8.12 -5.19 16.50
N TYR A 122 -7.34 -5.75 15.59
CA TYR A 122 -7.65 -5.72 14.17
C TYR A 122 -8.18 -7.08 13.72
N ASP A 123 -9.13 -7.06 12.80
CA ASP A 123 -9.61 -8.29 12.16
C ASP A 123 -8.54 -8.91 11.27
N GLU A 124 -8.69 -10.20 10.94
CA GLU A 124 -7.71 -10.89 10.12
C GLU A 124 -7.75 -10.41 8.67
N GLY A 125 -6.58 -9.92 8.22
CA GLY A 125 -6.26 -9.70 6.82
C GLY A 125 -6.84 -8.42 6.20
N PRO A 126 -6.21 -7.95 5.12
CA PRO A 126 -6.85 -6.99 4.24
C PRO A 126 -7.90 -7.72 3.41
N THR A 127 -9.16 -7.68 3.86
CA THR A 127 -10.28 -8.02 3.01
C THR A 127 -10.41 -6.91 1.96
N ASN A 128 -10.56 -7.25 0.67
CA ASN A 128 -10.39 -6.34 -0.47
C ASN A 128 -11.61 -5.43 -0.75
N TRP A 129 -12.33 -5.03 0.28
CA TRP A 129 -13.55 -4.21 0.21
C TRP A 129 -13.26 -2.71 0.07
N ALA A 130 -11.99 -2.28 0.12
CA ALA A 130 -11.61 -0.89 -0.02
C ALA A 130 -10.84 -0.61 -1.32
N ARG A 131 -11.19 0.52 -1.95
CA ARG A 131 -10.42 1.14 -3.03
C ARG A 131 -9.95 2.51 -2.61
N VAL A 132 -8.81 2.92 -3.14
CA VAL A 132 -8.25 4.26 -2.94
C VAL A 132 -7.98 4.91 -4.28
N ARG A 133 -8.22 6.22 -4.36
CA ARG A 133 -7.86 7.06 -5.48
C ARG A 133 -7.23 8.33 -4.95
N LEU A 134 -6.09 8.71 -5.51
CA LEU A 134 -5.42 9.96 -5.21
C LEU A 134 -5.37 10.79 -6.50
N ILE A 135 -5.75 12.06 -6.42
CA ILE A 135 -5.77 12.99 -7.55
C ILE A 135 -4.97 14.25 -7.21
N GLU A 136 -4.12 14.71 -8.12
CA GLU A 136 -3.49 16.03 -8.03
C GLU A 136 -4.49 17.15 -8.39
N LEU A 137 -4.51 18.20 -7.57
CA LEU A 137 -5.34 19.37 -7.84
C LEU A 137 -4.66 20.28 -8.87
N GLU A 138 -5.46 20.89 -9.75
CA GLU A 138 -4.95 21.88 -10.71
C GLU A 138 -4.22 23.04 -10.02
N GLN A 139 -4.73 23.44 -8.85
CA GLN A 139 -4.13 24.42 -7.95
C GLN A 139 -4.41 23.99 -6.51
N PRO A 140 -3.52 24.34 -5.55
CA PRO A 140 -3.78 24.08 -4.14
C PRO A 140 -5.12 24.68 -3.69
N ASP A 141 -5.81 24.00 -2.76
CA ASP A 141 -7.04 24.52 -2.18
C ASP A 141 -6.79 25.68 -1.20
N VAL A 142 -7.85 26.20 -0.58
CA VAL A 142 -7.79 27.32 0.35
C VAL A 142 -6.93 27.05 1.60
N ASP A 143 -6.77 25.78 1.96
CA ASP A 143 -5.95 25.31 3.07
C ASP A 143 -4.54 24.89 2.62
N GLY A 144 -4.24 25.02 1.32
CA GLY A 144 -2.95 24.70 0.72
C GLY A 144 -2.71 23.21 0.47
N ASN A 145 -3.76 22.39 0.49
CA ASN A 145 -3.67 20.99 0.10
C ASN A 145 -3.48 20.87 -1.41
N THR A 146 -2.70 19.88 -1.83
CA THR A 146 -2.31 19.70 -3.22
C THR A 146 -2.99 18.52 -3.90
N HIS A 147 -3.60 17.61 -3.12
CA HIS A 147 -4.22 16.41 -3.63
C HIS A 147 -5.53 16.09 -2.92
N ARG A 148 -6.38 15.29 -3.57
CA ARG A 148 -7.58 14.66 -2.98
C ARG A 148 -7.41 13.16 -2.91
N LEU A 149 -7.51 12.62 -1.70
CA LEU A 149 -7.49 11.20 -1.41
C LEU A 149 -8.91 10.74 -1.13
N THR A 150 -9.46 9.92 -2.03
CA THR A 150 -10.77 9.32 -1.86
C THR A 150 -10.62 7.83 -1.55
N LEU A 151 -11.21 7.38 -0.45
CA LEU A 151 -11.43 5.97 -0.13
C LEU A 151 -12.87 5.60 -0.48
N ALA A 152 -13.06 4.39 -1.00
CA ALA A 152 -14.36 3.82 -1.28
C ALA A 152 -14.44 2.43 -0.64
N PHE A 153 -15.42 2.24 0.24
CA PHE A 153 -15.63 1.01 0.98
C PHE A 153 -16.90 0.32 0.51
N ASP A 154 -16.78 -0.93 0.05
CA ASP A 154 -17.93 -1.80 -0.16
C ASP A 154 -18.41 -2.34 1.20
N THR A 155 -19.48 -1.75 1.71
CA THR A 155 -20.06 -2.09 3.01
C THR A 155 -20.98 -3.31 2.96
N ARG A 156 -21.23 -3.88 1.77
CA ARG A 156 -21.96 -5.16 1.60
C ARG A 156 -21.00 -6.34 1.66
N ALA A 157 -19.78 -6.17 1.16
CA ALA A 157 -18.70 -7.15 1.32
C ALA A 157 -18.27 -7.32 2.79
N MET A 158 -18.71 -6.42 3.68
CA MET A 158 -18.51 -6.51 5.13
C MET A 158 -19.53 -7.43 5.84
N ALA A 159 -20.58 -7.88 5.15
CA ALA A 159 -21.65 -8.66 5.78
C ALA A 159 -21.22 -10.10 6.13
N SER A 160 -21.21 -10.35 7.45
CA SER A 160 -21.31 -11.62 8.18
C SER A 160 -20.19 -12.66 8.04
N ALA A 161 -19.33 -12.68 9.07
CA ALA A 161 -18.99 -13.94 9.74
C ALA A 161 -20.02 -14.21 10.86
#